data_AF-A0A965K6N2-F1
#
_entry.id   AF-A0A965K6N2-F1
#
_cell.length_a   1.000
_cell.length_b   1.000
_cell.length_c   1.000
_cell.angle_alpha   90.00
_cell.angle_beta   90.00
_cell.angle_gamma   90.00
#
_symmetry.space_group_name_H-M   'P 1'
#
loop_
_entity.id
_entity.type
_entity.pdbx_description
1 polymer ?
#
loop_
_entity_poly.entity_id
_entity_poly.type
_entity_poly.pdbx_seq_one_letter_code
_entity_poly.pdbx_strand_id
1 'polypeptide(L)' 'LPAEQREVVVLKIWGELTFDEIGEQLAISPNTAASRWRYAMEALRKLITARTYE' A
#
# COMPACT_ATOMS: atom_id res chain seq x y z
N LEU A 1 -9.31 2.32 -3.51
CA LEU A 1 -7.88 2.68 -3.34
C LEU A 1 -7.32 3.28 -4.63
N PRO A 2 -6.61 4.42 -4.56
CA PRO A 2 -5.78 4.94 -5.65
C PRO A 2 -4.84 3.87 -6.23
N ALA A 3 -4.55 3.94 -7.52
CA ALA A 3 -3.75 2.92 -8.22
C ALA A 3 -2.36 2.74 -7.57
N GLU A 4 -1.65 3.84 -7.34
CA GLU A 4 -0.31 3.85 -6.74
C GLU A 4 -0.26 3.21 -5.33
N GLN A 5 -1.32 3.39 -4.54
CA GLN A 5 -1.42 2.79 -3.21
C GLN A 5 -1.72 1.30 -3.30
N ARG A 6 -2.56 0.89 -4.26
CA ARG A 6 -2.92 -0.50 -4.48
C ARG A 6 -1.73 -1.32 -4.97
N GLU A 7 -0.93 -0.75 -5.86
CA GLU A 7 0.26 -1.41 -6.42
C GLU A 7 1.29 -1.73 -5.32
N VAL A 8 1.57 -0.77 -4.43
CA VAL A 8 2.41 -1.02 -3.25
C VAL A 8 1.83 -2.13 -2.35
N VAL A 9 0.51 -2.19 -2.20
CA VAL A 9 -0.13 -3.26 -1.41
C VAL A 9 0.06 -4.63 -2.07
N VAL A 10 -0.09 -4.70 -3.40
CA VAL A 10 0.11 -5.95 -4.15
C VAL A 10 1.53 -6.46 -3.99
N LEU A 11 2.52 -5.59 -4.24
CA LEU A 11 3.93 -5.95 -4.15
C LEU A 11 4.35 -6.33 -2.73
N LYS A 12 3.80 -5.66 -1.70
CA LYS A 12 4.17 -5.93 -0.31
C LYS A 12 3.60 -7.24 0.22
N ILE A 13 2.35 -7.59 -0.14
CA ILE A 13 1.67 -8.78 0.39
C ILE A 13 1.89 -10.00 -0.48
N TRP A 14 1.68 -9.90 -1.79
CA TRP A 14 1.82 -11.04 -2.70
C TRP A 14 3.22 -11.16 -3.28
N GLY A 15 3.91 -10.03 -3.46
CA GLY A 15 5.31 -10.04 -3.87
C GLY A 15 6.29 -10.22 -2.72
N GLU A 16 5.83 -10.14 -1.47
CA GLU A 16 6.65 -10.22 -0.24
C GLU A 16 7.85 -9.24 -0.20
N LEU A 17 7.81 -8.20 -1.02
CA LEU A 17 8.93 -7.28 -1.20
C LEU A 17 9.10 -6.34 0.00
N THR A 18 10.34 -5.95 0.25
CA THR A 18 10.70 -4.84 1.16
C THR A 18 10.33 -3.48 0.54
N PHE A 19 10.30 -2.41 1.35
CA PHE A 19 10.03 -1.07 0.79
C PHE A 19 11.17 -0.59 -0.11
N ASP A 20 12.39 -1.08 0.11
CA ASP A 20 13.54 -0.79 -0.75
C ASP A 20 13.36 -1.43 -2.13
N GLU A 21 13.05 -2.74 -2.18
CA GLU A 21 12.77 -3.45 -3.44
C GLU A 21 11.56 -2.87 -4.19
N ILE A 22 10.51 -2.46 -3.46
CA ILE A 22 9.35 -1.78 -4.07
C ILE A 22 9.75 -0.41 -4.62
N GLY A 23 10.61 0.32 -3.92
CA GLY A 23 11.16 1.59 -4.38
C GLY A 23 11.92 1.44 -5.70
N GLU A 24 12.79 0.43 -5.77
CA GLU A 24 13.53 0.08 -6.98
C GLU A 24 12.59 -0.30 -8.13
N GLN A 25 11.63 -1.22 -7.88
CA GLN A 25 10.72 -1.71 -8.92
C GLN A 25 9.80 -0.62 -9.48
N LEU A 26 9.35 0.33 -8.65
CA LEU A 26 8.45 1.41 -9.04
C LEU A 26 9.19 2.71 -9.40
N ALA A 27 10.53 2.72 -9.37
CA ALA A 27 11.36 3.91 -9.57
C ALA A 27 10.96 5.09 -8.66
N ILE A 28 10.72 4.81 -7.38
CA ILE A 28 10.40 5.79 -6.33
C ILE A 28 11.30 5.60 -5.11
N SER A 29 11.34 6.58 -4.20
CA SER A 29 12.06 6.36 -2.94
C SER A 29 11.36 5.30 -2.07
N PRO A 30 12.11 4.51 -1.28
CA PRO A 30 11.53 3.57 -0.31
C PRO A 30 10.55 4.26 0.66
N ASN A 31 10.81 5.53 1.00
CA ASN A 31 9.95 6.37 1.83
C ASN A 31 8.61 6.71 1.16
N THR A 32 8.62 6.92 -0.16
CA THR A 32 7.40 7.11 -0.96
C THR A 32 6.57 5.82 -0.96
N ALA A 33 7.20 4.66 -1.14
CA ALA A 33 6.53 3.36 -1.06
C ALA A 33 5.91 3.15 0.34
N ALA A 34 6.67 3.39 1.42
CA ALA A 34 6.19 3.29 2.79
C ALA A 34 5.01 4.24 3.09
N SER A 35 5.05 5.46 2.57
CA SER A 35 3.94 6.42 2.71
C SER A 35 2.69 5.94 1.98
N ARG A 36 2.82 5.47 0.73
CA ARG A 36 1.71 4.90 -0.05
C ARG A 36 1.11 3.69 0.65
N TRP A 37 1.93 2.80 1.21
CA TRP A 37 1.49 1.68 2.03
C TRP A 37 0.65 2.13 3.24
N ARG A 38 1.16 3.10 4.03
CA ARG A 38 0.46 3.64 5.20
C ARG A 38 -0.91 4.20 4.83
N TYR A 39 -0.99 5.02 3.78
CA TYR A 39 -2.28 5.56 3.31
C TYR A 39 -3.23 4.48 2.80
N ALA A 40 -2.69 3.45 2.11
CA ALA A 40 -3.48 2.32 1.65
C ALA A 40 -4.11 1.56 2.84
N MET A 41 -3.32 1.25 3.87
CA MET A 41 -3.79 0.55 5.07
C MET A 41 -4.83 1.37 5.83
N GLU A 42 -4.64 2.69 5.96
CA GLU A 42 -5.62 3.56 6.60
C GLU A 42 -6.95 3.57 5.85
N ALA A 43 -6.92 3.67 4.52
CA ALA A 43 -8.12 3.64 3.68
C ALA A 43 -8.82 2.27 3.72
N LEU A 44 -8.08 1.16 3.67
CA LEU A 44 -8.64 -0.18 3.80
C LEU A 44 -9.30 -0.39 5.16
N ARG A 45 -8.64 0.05 6.25
CA ARG A 45 -9.23 0.01 7.59
C ARG A 45 -10.56 0.74 7.63
N LYS A 46 -10.63 1.98 7.12
CA LYS A 46 -11.88 2.76 7.07
C LYS A 46 -12.98 2.06 6.29
N LEU A 47 -12.66 1.46 5.13
CA LEU A 47 -13.63 0.74 4.30
C LEU A 47 -14.17 -0.52 4.99
N ILE A 48 -13.30 -1.29 5.65
CA ILE A 48 -13.71 -2.49 6.39
C ILE A 48 -14.57 -2.09 7.59
N THR A 49 -14.12 -1.11 8.36
CA THR A 49 -14.86 -0.58 9.51
C THR A 49 -16.24 -0.09 9.09
N ALA A 50 -16.35 0.74 8.05
CA ALA A 50 -17.65 1.24 7.58
C ALA A 50 -18.62 0.11 7.21
N ARG A 51 -18.14 -0.92 6.50
CA ARG A 51 -18.96 -2.07 6.09
C ARG A 51 -19.38 -2.98 7.25
N THR A 52 -18.65 -3.00 8.36
CA THR A 52 -18.98 -3.83 9.53
C THR A 52 -20.07 -3.21 10.41
N TYR A 53 -20.40 -1.92 10.21
CA TYR A 53 -21.45 -1.20 10.94
C TYR A 53 -22.70 -0.91 10.08
N GLU A 54 -22.83 -1.58 8.93
CA GLU A 54 -24.05 -1.66 8.11
C GLU A 54 -24.75 -3.01 8.34
#